data_AF-A0A382L4Y7-F1
#
_entry.id   AF-A0A382L4Y7-F1
#
_cell.length_a   1.000
_cell.length_b   1.000
_cell.length_c   1.000
_cell.angle_alpha   90.00
_cell.angle_beta   90.00
_cell.angle_gamma   90.00
#
_symmetry.space_group_name_H-M   'P 1'
#
loop_
_entity.id
_entity.type
_entity.pdbx_description
1 polymer ?
#
loop_
_entity_poly.entity_id
_entity_poly.type
_entity_poly.pdbx_seq_one_letter_code
_entity_poly.pdbx_strand_id
1 'polypeptide(L)'
;MSHRQSITAAEVVLPCTELEATLEFYIKELGFRIEAIFPADDPAVARLSGHGLTLRLERGLDSSPGLLRLSAAQLEEAQELIAPNGTRIRFEPADEMSPLPANQPGLALSQLKDEETWKRGRAGMRYRDLIPDRWGGRFIASHIRIPEGGPVSDYVHYHKVRFQIIYCYKGAVWMVYEDQGEPFLMQAGDCVLQPPEIRHRVLETVAGLEVIEIGCPALHPTFADHDMALPTGRLAPDRKFDGQQFVWHRASEAHWRPWRQSGLEARDIGIAKATNGLAGAQVIRSSQESASIRGPYRGEFQMLFLLHGTVQFGGEWLEAGSALA
;
A
#
# COMPACT_ATOMS: atom_id res chain seq x y z
N MET A 1 19.61 -17.95 -23.68
CA MET A 1 18.20 -18.19 -23.31
C MET A 1 18.20 -19.30 -22.28
N SER A 2 17.83 -19.01 -21.04
CA SER A 2 17.77 -20.04 -19.99
C SER A 2 16.60 -20.97 -20.28
N HIS A 3 16.86 -22.26 -20.49
CA HIS A 3 15.84 -23.29 -20.58
C HIS A 3 15.16 -23.39 -19.20
N ARG A 4 14.15 -22.56 -18.95
CA ARG A 4 13.23 -22.81 -17.84
C ARG A 4 12.54 -24.14 -18.12
N GLN A 5 12.73 -25.09 -17.22
CA GLN A 5 11.97 -26.33 -17.23
C GLN A 5 10.46 -25.98 -17.18
N SER A 6 9.65 -26.70 -17.95
CA SER A 6 8.19 -26.57 -17.88
C SER A 6 7.71 -27.23 -16.59
N ILE A 7 7.61 -26.44 -15.52
CA ILE A 7 7.09 -26.90 -14.23
C ILE A 7 5.58 -27.12 -14.38
N THR A 8 5.12 -28.35 -14.15
CA THR A 8 3.69 -28.73 -14.26
C THR A 8 2.99 -28.84 -12.90
N ALA A 9 3.76 -29.02 -11.82
CA ALA A 9 3.26 -29.10 -10.45
C ALA A 9 4.37 -28.74 -9.45
N ALA A 10 3.98 -28.37 -8.23
CA ALA A 10 4.86 -28.16 -7.09
C ALA A 10 4.22 -28.74 -5.83
N GLU A 11 5.03 -29.31 -4.94
CA GLU A 11 4.58 -29.95 -3.70
C GLU A 11 5.47 -29.48 -2.54
N VAL A 12 4.89 -29.25 -1.37
CA VAL A 12 5.64 -29.06 -0.13
C VAL A 12 5.85 -30.44 0.49
N VAL A 13 7.10 -30.88 0.56
CA VAL A 13 7.43 -32.19 1.14
C VAL A 13 7.61 -32.04 2.65
N LEU A 14 6.87 -32.85 3.41
CA LEU A 14 6.93 -32.88 4.87
C LEU A 14 7.28 -34.30 5.34
N PRO A 15 8.19 -34.44 6.32
CA PRO A 15 8.53 -35.74 6.86
C PRO A 15 7.33 -36.33 7.57
N CYS A 16 7.29 -37.65 7.67
CA CYS A 16 6.31 -38.37 8.47
C CYS A 16 6.91 -39.65 9.03
N THR A 17 6.52 -40.01 10.25
CA THR A 17 6.81 -41.33 10.84
C THR A 17 5.53 -42.17 10.84
N GLU A 18 4.45 -41.62 11.40
CA GLU A 18 3.12 -42.24 11.49
C GLU A 18 2.17 -41.65 10.42
N LEU A 19 2.15 -42.26 9.23
CA LEU A 19 1.42 -41.72 8.08
C LEU A 19 -0.10 -41.69 8.31
N GLU A 20 -0.67 -42.73 8.91
CA GLU A 20 -2.12 -42.82 9.14
C GLU A 20 -2.61 -41.73 10.10
N ALA A 21 -1.96 -41.59 11.26
CA ALA A 21 -2.30 -40.55 12.23
C ALA A 21 -2.12 -39.13 11.65
N THR A 22 -1.05 -38.94 10.87
CA THR A 22 -0.81 -37.66 10.18
C THR A 22 -1.92 -37.39 9.16
N LEU A 23 -2.32 -38.37 8.35
CA LEU A 23 -3.41 -38.22 7.39
C LEU A 23 -4.73 -37.87 8.06
N GLU A 24 -5.08 -38.57 9.13
CA GLU A 24 -6.30 -38.29 9.89
C GLU A 24 -6.34 -36.84 10.36
N PHE A 25 -5.23 -36.33 10.92
CA PHE A 25 -5.13 -34.95 11.34
C PHE A 25 -5.32 -33.96 10.18
N TYR A 26 -4.58 -34.11 9.07
CA TYR A 26 -4.69 -33.19 7.95
C TYR A 26 -6.07 -33.21 7.28
N ILE A 27 -6.74 -34.36 7.24
CA ILE A 27 -8.04 -34.49 6.59
C ILE A 27 -9.17 -34.02 7.50
N LYS A 28 -9.22 -34.52 8.75
CA LYS A 28 -10.34 -34.26 9.65
C LYS A 28 -10.24 -32.90 10.34
N GLU A 29 -9.04 -32.54 10.81
CA GLU A 29 -8.84 -31.29 11.55
C GLU A 29 -8.57 -30.11 10.61
N LEU A 30 -7.78 -30.33 9.54
CA LEU A 30 -7.40 -29.26 8.62
C LEU A 30 -8.20 -29.25 7.31
N GLY A 31 -9.02 -30.26 7.02
CA GLY A 31 -9.87 -30.28 5.82
C GLY A 31 -9.12 -30.49 4.49
N PHE A 32 -7.88 -31.00 4.51
CA PHE A 32 -7.18 -31.42 3.29
C PHE A 32 -7.85 -32.64 2.67
N ARG A 33 -7.65 -32.82 1.36
CA ARG A 33 -8.13 -33.97 0.59
C ARG A 33 -6.97 -34.81 0.12
N ILE A 34 -7.15 -36.12 0.09
CA ILE A 34 -6.17 -37.04 -0.50
C ILE A 34 -6.28 -36.98 -2.02
N GLU A 35 -5.17 -36.68 -2.69
CA GLU A 35 -5.04 -36.70 -4.15
C GLU A 35 -4.40 -38.00 -4.64
N ALA A 36 -3.46 -38.55 -3.88
CA ALA A 36 -2.79 -39.81 -4.21
C ALA A 36 -2.20 -40.46 -2.95
N ILE A 37 -2.11 -41.78 -2.95
CA ILE A 37 -1.39 -42.58 -1.95
C ILE A 37 -0.47 -43.56 -2.68
N PHE A 38 0.73 -43.77 -2.16
CA PHE A 38 1.68 -44.72 -2.73
C PHE A 38 2.58 -45.40 -1.67
N PRO A 39 2.87 -46.70 -1.80
CA PRO A 39 2.09 -47.68 -2.58
C PRO A 39 0.68 -47.87 -1.97
N ALA A 40 -0.20 -48.59 -2.65
CA ALA A 40 -1.60 -48.72 -2.22
C ALA A 40 -1.80 -49.69 -1.04
N ASP A 41 -0.88 -50.63 -0.85
CA ASP A 41 -0.91 -51.74 0.10
C ASP A 41 -0.12 -51.46 1.40
N ASP A 42 1.02 -50.77 1.31
CA ASP A 42 1.75 -50.21 2.47
C ASP A 42 2.14 -48.74 2.21
N PRO A 43 1.19 -47.81 2.34
CA PRO A 43 1.42 -46.38 2.09
C PRO A 43 2.66 -45.82 2.80
N ALA A 44 3.61 -45.34 2.01
CA ALA A 44 4.78 -44.60 2.47
C ALA A 44 4.68 -43.10 2.10
N VAL A 45 3.84 -42.76 1.14
CA VAL A 45 3.67 -41.42 0.60
C VAL A 45 2.19 -41.12 0.46
N ALA A 46 1.79 -39.92 0.86
CA ALA A 46 0.48 -39.38 0.55
C ALA A 46 0.58 -37.96 0.03
N ARG A 47 -0.13 -37.68 -1.06
CA ARG A 47 -0.26 -36.33 -1.61
C ARG A 47 -1.63 -35.77 -1.24
N LEU A 48 -1.62 -34.57 -0.68
CA LEU A 48 -2.80 -33.86 -0.20
C LEU A 48 -2.97 -32.53 -0.91
N SER A 49 -4.21 -32.09 -1.13
CA SER A 49 -4.55 -30.74 -1.59
C SER A 49 -5.48 -30.04 -0.60
N GLY A 50 -5.29 -28.73 -0.42
CA GLY A 50 -6.12 -27.93 0.48
C GLY A 50 -5.54 -26.53 0.67
N HIS A 51 -6.41 -25.54 0.88
CA HIS A 51 -6.01 -24.15 1.21
C HIS A 51 -5.00 -23.52 0.23
N GLY A 52 -5.06 -23.88 -1.06
CA GLY A 52 -4.12 -23.40 -2.07
C GLY A 52 -2.75 -24.08 -2.07
N LEU A 53 -2.55 -25.12 -1.25
CA LEU A 53 -1.32 -25.90 -1.17
C LEU A 53 -1.51 -27.33 -1.69
N THR A 54 -0.43 -27.89 -2.23
CA THR A 54 -0.27 -29.34 -2.42
C THR A 54 0.85 -29.81 -1.48
N LEU A 55 0.53 -30.72 -0.57
CA LEU A 55 1.47 -31.29 0.39
C LEU A 55 1.82 -32.73 0.01
N ARG A 56 3.06 -33.12 0.22
CA ARG A 56 3.55 -34.50 0.10
C ARG A 56 4.07 -34.96 1.45
N LEU A 57 3.31 -35.84 2.10
CA LEU A 57 3.74 -36.51 3.32
C LEU A 57 4.57 -37.73 2.93
N GLU A 58 5.80 -37.84 3.42
CA GLU A 58 6.72 -38.93 3.06
C GLU A 58 7.32 -39.61 4.30
N ARG A 59 7.09 -40.92 4.41
CA ARG A 59 7.51 -41.75 5.52
C ARG A 59 9.02 -42.00 5.47
N GLY A 60 9.73 -41.71 6.57
CA GLY A 60 11.17 -41.94 6.67
C GLY A 60 12.04 -40.91 5.95
N LEU A 61 11.46 -39.77 5.54
CA LEU A 61 12.22 -38.65 5.00
C LEU A 61 13.11 -38.03 6.07
N ASP A 62 14.41 -37.90 5.79
CA ASP A 62 15.38 -37.22 6.65
C ASP A 62 15.30 -35.70 6.44
N SER A 63 14.28 -35.09 7.04
CA SER A 63 14.11 -33.64 7.03
C SER A 63 13.42 -33.15 8.30
N SER A 64 13.60 -31.87 8.64
CA SER A 64 12.86 -31.25 9.74
C SER A 64 11.37 -31.08 9.40
N PRO A 65 10.47 -31.15 10.39
CA PRO A 65 9.07 -30.78 10.18
C PRO A 65 8.92 -29.32 9.76
N GLY A 66 7.82 -29.01 9.08
CA GLY A 66 7.53 -27.67 8.56
C GLY A 66 6.80 -26.75 9.54
N LEU A 67 6.51 -25.54 9.06
CA LEU A 67 5.53 -24.62 9.64
C LEU A 67 4.52 -24.28 8.55
N LEU A 68 3.24 -24.61 8.77
CA LEU A 68 2.14 -24.17 7.93
C LEU A 68 1.37 -23.06 8.64
N ARG A 69 1.28 -21.90 8.00
CA ARG A 69 0.46 -20.78 8.47
C ARG A 69 -0.85 -20.80 7.69
N LEU A 70 -1.97 -20.93 8.39
CA LEU A 70 -3.31 -20.97 7.81
C LEU A 70 -4.12 -19.76 8.31
N SER A 71 -4.66 -18.98 7.38
CA SER A 71 -5.59 -17.91 7.71
C SER A 71 -6.97 -18.50 8.01
N ALA A 72 -7.50 -18.22 9.20
CA ALA A 72 -8.81 -18.68 9.64
C ALA A 72 -9.76 -17.50 9.82
N ALA A 73 -10.98 -17.61 9.27
CA ALA A 73 -12.04 -16.66 9.55
C ALA A 73 -12.52 -16.81 11.02
N GLN A 74 -12.98 -15.71 11.62
CA GLN A 74 -13.57 -15.68 12.97
C GLN A 74 -12.62 -16.14 14.10
N LEU A 75 -11.31 -16.18 13.85
CA LEU A 75 -10.32 -16.40 14.89
C LEU A 75 -9.97 -15.07 15.55
N GLU A 76 -10.15 -14.93 16.86
CA GLU A 76 -9.81 -13.69 17.59
C GLU A 76 -8.31 -13.58 17.88
N GLU A 77 -7.67 -14.71 18.20
CA GLU A 77 -6.24 -14.77 18.55
C GLU A 77 -5.55 -15.93 17.84
N ALA A 78 -4.27 -15.75 17.51
CA ALA A 78 -3.48 -16.78 16.85
C ALA A 78 -3.38 -18.05 17.71
N GLN A 79 -3.53 -19.21 17.08
CA GLN A 79 -3.45 -20.52 17.73
C GLN A 79 -2.39 -21.37 17.05
N GLU A 80 -1.77 -22.29 17.81
CA GLU A 80 -0.78 -23.21 17.26
C GLU A 80 -1.08 -24.65 17.68
N LEU A 81 -1.12 -25.55 16.70
CA LEU A 81 -1.18 -26.99 16.89
C LEU A 81 0.10 -27.64 16.37
N ILE A 82 0.41 -28.84 16.86
CA ILE A 82 1.50 -29.66 16.35
C ILE A 82 0.87 -30.91 15.74
N ALA A 83 1.06 -31.10 14.44
CA ALA A 83 0.61 -32.30 13.74
C ALA A 83 1.41 -33.54 14.20
N PRO A 84 0.90 -34.76 14.04
CA PRO A 84 1.61 -35.99 14.44
C PRO A 84 3.00 -36.16 13.82
N ASN A 85 3.24 -35.57 12.64
CA ASN A 85 4.55 -35.54 12.00
C ASN A 85 5.48 -34.41 12.50
N GLY A 86 5.12 -33.73 13.58
CA GLY A 86 5.86 -32.61 14.18
C GLY A 86 5.69 -31.28 13.44
N THR A 87 4.93 -31.22 12.34
CA THR A 87 4.72 -29.97 11.61
C THR A 87 3.89 -29.01 12.47
N ARG A 88 4.37 -27.79 12.63
CA ARG A 88 3.65 -26.75 13.37
C ARG A 88 2.58 -26.14 12.47
N ILE A 89 1.35 -26.08 12.97
CA ILE A 89 0.22 -25.48 12.27
C ILE A 89 -0.18 -24.23 13.03
N ARG A 90 0.12 -23.06 12.46
CA ARG A 90 -0.21 -21.77 13.06
C ARG A 90 -1.44 -21.20 12.36
N PHE A 91 -2.54 -21.13 13.11
CA PHE A 91 -3.72 -20.41 12.67
C PHE A 91 -3.57 -18.94 13.02
N GLU A 92 -3.85 -18.09 12.04
CA GLU A 92 -3.91 -16.65 12.26
C GLU A 92 -5.26 -16.11 11.79
N PRO A 93 -5.78 -15.04 12.42
CA PRO A 93 -6.96 -14.36 11.90
C PRO A 93 -6.78 -14.01 10.42
N ALA A 94 -7.81 -14.26 9.61
CA ALA A 94 -7.81 -13.84 8.20
C ALA A 94 -7.58 -12.33 8.11
N ASP A 95 -6.73 -11.87 7.18
CA ASP A 95 -6.20 -10.50 7.07
C ASP A 95 -7.19 -9.38 7.47
N GLU A 96 -7.22 -9.07 8.75
CA GLU A 96 -7.84 -7.85 9.27
C GLU A 96 -6.80 -6.73 9.18
N MET A 97 -7.28 -5.53 8.83
CA MET A 97 -6.42 -4.34 8.89
C MET A 97 -5.91 -4.21 10.32
N SER A 98 -4.59 -4.21 10.50
CA SER A 98 -3.99 -4.04 11.82
C SER A 98 -4.57 -2.78 12.49
N PRO A 99 -4.81 -2.82 13.82
CA PRO A 99 -5.33 -1.66 14.52
C PRO A 99 -4.42 -0.45 14.27
N LEU A 100 -5.03 0.71 14.07
CA LEU A 100 -4.27 1.93 13.81
C LEU A 100 -3.31 2.21 14.98
N PRO A 101 -2.01 2.41 14.72
CA PRO A 101 -1.06 2.77 15.76
C PRO A 101 -1.49 4.04 16.51
N ALA A 102 -1.18 4.10 17.81
CA ALA A 102 -1.40 5.30 18.60
C ALA A 102 -0.63 6.48 17.98
N ASN A 103 -1.28 7.64 17.88
CA ASN A 103 -0.65 8.82 17.30
C ASN A 103 0.41 9.39 18.24
N GLN A 104 1.61 9.66 17.73
CA GLN A 104 2.69 10.30 18.47
C GLN A 104 3.13 11.59 17.76
N PRO A 105 2.29 12.65 17.78
CA PRO A 105 2.58 13.86 17.04
C PRO A 105 3.81 14.58 17.59
N GLY A 106 4.70 14.99 16.70
CA GLY A 106 5.88 15.79 17.00
C GLY A 106 6.24 16.68 15.81
N LEU A 107 6.93 17.79 16.08
CA LEU A 107 7.36 18.72 15.03
C LEU A 107 8.40 18.05 14.12
N ALA A 108 8.10 17.91 12.84
CA ALA A 108 9.01 17.39 11.83
C ALA A 108 9.32 18.47 10.78
N LEU A 109 10.61 18.81 10.64
CA LEU A 109 11.11 19.73 9.63
C LEU A 109 12.02 18.97 8.65
N SER A 110 11.58 18.84 7.40
CA SER A 110 12.32 18.14 6.34
C SER A 110 12.72 19.12 5.24
N GLN A 111 14.00 19.49 5.19
CA GLN A 111 14.53 20.42 4.17
C GLN A 111 15.09 19.63 2.98
N LEU A 112 14.89 20.13 1.76
CA LEU A 112 15.53 19.57 0.58
C LEU A 112 16.94 20.14 0.43
N LYS A 113 17.91 19.62 1.21
CA LYS A 113 19.31 20.08 1.17
C LYS A 113 20.20 19.19 0.31
N ASP A 114 20.19 17.87 0.52
CA ASP A 114 21.19 16.96 -0.04
C ASP A 114 20.60 15.68 -0.66
N GLU A 115 21.27 15.14 -1.69
CA GLU A 115 20.93 13.86 -2.33
C GLU A 115 21.02 12.66 -1.35
N GLU A 116 21.82 12.77 -0.28
CA GLU A 116 21.97 11.71 0.74
C GLU A 116 20.69 11.42 1.53
N THR A 117 19.71 12.34 1.49
CA THR A 117 18.40 12.16 2.13
C THR A 117 17.49 11.16 1.39
N TRP A 118 17.88 10.74 0.18
CA TRP A 118 17.11 9.85 -0.66
C TRP A 118 17.55 8.38 -0.51
N LYS A 119 16.59 7.52 -0.17
CA LYS A 119 16.77 6.07 -0.11
C LYS A 119 16.33 5.45 -1.44
N ARG A 120 17.15 4.57 -2.02
CA ARG A 120 16.74 3.78 -3.19
C ARG A 120 15.66 2.79 -2.78
N GLY A 121 14.54 2.79 -3.50
CA GLY A 121 13.46 1.81 -3.34
C GLY A 121 13.31 0.91 -4.56
N ARG A 122 12.06 0.50 -4.87
CA ARG A 122 11.75 -0.40 -5.98
C ARG A 122 11.65 0.35 -7.32
N ALA A 123 11.80 -0.37 -8.43
CA ALA A 123 11.53 0.14 -9.79
C ALA A 123 12.17 1.50 -10.13
N GLY A 124 13.40 1.75 -9.66
CA GLY A 124 14.12 3.01 -9.91
C GLY A 124 13.65 4.21 -9.08
N MET A 125 12.64 4.04 -8.22
CA MET A 125 12.13 5.07 -7.32
C MET A 125 13.14 5.40 -6.22
N ARG A 126 13.21 6.68 -5.86
CA ARG A 126 13.96 7.20 -4.70
C ARG A 126 12.97 7.82 -3.73
N TYR A 127 13.14 7.53 -2.44
CA TYR A 127 12.21 7.95 -1.38
C TYR A 127 12.92 8.85 -0.37
N ARG A 128 12.25 9.92 0.03
CA ARG A 128 12.64 10.74 1.18
C ARG A 128 11.46 10.84 2.14
N ASP A 129 11.62 10.29 3.33
CA ASP A 129 10.62 10.41 4.40
C ASP A 129 10.54 11.88 4.86
N LEU A 130 9.33 12.44 4.88
CA LEU A 130 9.06 13.82 5.31
C LEU A 130 8.74 13.89 6.81
N ILE A 131 8.35 12.76 7.39
CA ILE A 131 8.11 12.56 8.82
C ILE A 131 8.82 11.25 9.21
N PRO A 132 10.12 11.28 9.54
CA PRO A 132 10.95 10.06 9.65
C PRO A 132 10.48 9.04 10.69
N ASP A 133 9.94 9.50 11.82
CA ASP A 133 9.38 8.64 12.88
C ASP A 133 7.93 8.18 12.60
N ARG A 134 7.33 8.70 11.51
CA ARG A 134 5.97 8.38 11.05
C ARG A 134 4.91 8.58 12.14
N TRP A 135 5.22 9.41 13.14
CA TRP A 135 4.44 9.62 14.37
C TRP A 135 3.96 8.31 15.00
N GLY A 136 4.91 7.40 15.27
CA GLY A 136 4.63 6.08 15.84
C GLY A 136 4.06 5.09 14.83
N GLY A 137 4.30 5.30 13.53
CA GLY A 137 3.79 4.46 12.45
C GLY A 137 2.34 4.76 12.04
N ARG A 138 1.73 5.83 12.56
CA ARG A 138 0.35 6.20 12.21
C ARG A 138 0.24 6.83 10.83
N PHE A 139 1.22 7.63 10.41
CA PHE A 139 1.20 8.32 9.13
C PHE A 139 2.51 8.13 8.37
N ILE A 140 2.42 7.93 7.06
CA ILE A 140 3.57 8.06 6.16
C ILE A 140 3.38 9.34 5.34
N ALA A 141 4.48 10.08 5.20
CA ALA A 141 4.59 11.18 4.26
C ALA A 141 5.90 11.02 3.50
N SER A 142 5.83 10.81 2.19
CA SER A 142 6.98 10.50 1.35
C SER A 142 7.06 11.45 0.17
N HIS A 143 8.25 11.98 -0.06
CA HIS A 143 8.61 12.58 -1.35
C HIS A 143 9.29 11.49 -2.18
N ILE A 144 8.68 11.13 -3.31
CA ILE A 144 9.13 10.05 -4.19
C ILE A 144 9.59 10.66 -5.51
N ARG A 145 10.78 10.29 -5.98
CA ARG A 145 11.37 10.76 -7.24
C ARG A 145 11.65 9.59 -8.17
N ILE A 146 11.33 9.75 -9.45
CA ILE A 146 11.64 8.81 -10.54
C ILE A 146 12.41 9.56 -11.63
N PRO A 147 13.76 9.49 -11.63
CA PRO A 147 14.57 10.29 -12.54
C PRO A 147 14.42 9.90 -14.02
N GLU A 148 14.38 8.61 -14.33
CA GLU A 148 14.52 8.12 -15.71
C GLU A 148 13.21 8.09 -16.50
N GLY A 149 12.07 7.84 -15.84
CA GLY A 149 10.78 7.68 -16.51
C GLY A 149 10.66 6.36 -17.30
N GLY A 150 9.63 6.28 -18.14
CA GLY A 150 9.32 5.13 -19.00
C GLY A 150 8.25 4.19 -18.45
N PRO A 151 7.97 3.09 -19.18
CA PRO A 151 6.98 2.10 -18.77
C PRO A 151 7.30 1.50 -17.41
N VAL A 152 6.28 1.36 -16.57
CA VAL A 152 6.42 0.78 -15.23
C VAL A 152 5.96 -0.67 -15.27
N SER A 153 6.80 -1.58 -14.76
CA SER A 153 6.45 -3.00 -14.60
C SER A 153 5.55 -3.21 -13.37
N ASP A 154 4.46 -2.45 -13.30
CA ASP A 154 3.44 -2.53 -12.27
C ASP A 154 2.34 -3.55 -12.65
N TYR A 155 1.58 -3.99 -11.66
CA TYR A 155 0.43 -4.90 -11.82
C TYR A 155 -0.81 -4.29 -11.15
N VAL A 156 -2.00 -4.81 -11.47
CA VAL A 156 -3.22 -4.35 -10.79
C VAL A 156 -3.12 -4.71 -9.32
N HIS A 157 -3.23 -3.70 -8.45
CA HIS A 157 -3.10 -3.88 -7.02
C HIS A 157 -3.98 -2.90 -6.25
N TYR A 158 -4.09 -3.13 -4.95
CA TYR A 158 -4.79 -2.24 -4.03
C TYR A 158 -4.12 -2.25 -2.65
N HIS A 159 -4.38 -1.20 -1.87
CA HIS A 159 -3.85 -1.04 -0.52
C HIS A 159 -4.98 -1.13 0.52
N LYS A 160 -4.74 -1.87 1.61
CA LYS A 160 -5.61 -1.81 2.80
C LYS A 160 -5.16 -0.66 3.70
N VAL A 161 -5.66 0.52 3.39
CA VAL A 161 -5.35 1.77 4.10
C VAL A 161 -6.62 2.39 4.64
N ARG A 162 -6.51 3.24 5.65
CA ARG A 162 -7.57 4.16 6.03
C ARG A 162 -7.65 5.36 5.09
N PHE A 163 -6.52 5.82 4.57
CA PHE A 163 -6.43 7.01 3.71
C PHE A 163 -5.13 7.00 2.91
N GLN A 164 -5.19 7.43 1.64
CA GLN A 164 -4.00 7.66 0.82
C GLN A 164 -4.27 8.73 -0.24
N ILE A 165 -3.36 9.70 -0.36
CA ILE A 165 -3.32 10.63 -1.49
C ILE A 165 -1.94 10.62 -2.13
N ILE A 166 -1.92 10.92 -3.43
CA ILE A 166 -0.69 11.20 -4.17
C ILE A 166 -0.87 12.56 -4.84
N TYR A 167 0.05 13.48 -4.58
CA TYR A 167 0.12 14.79 -5.22
C TYR A 167 1.31 14.83 -6.19
N CYS A 168 1.08 15.20 -7.45
CA CYS A 168 2.17 15.30 -8.42
C CYS A 168 2.88 16.64 -8.24
N TYR A 169 4.11 16.62 -7.72
CA TYR A 169 4.89 17.83 -7.51
C TYR A 169 5.59 18.30 -8.80
N LYS A 170 6.22 17.37 -9.53
CA LYS A 170 6.88 17.64 -10.83
C LYS A 170 6.68 16.49 -11.79
N GLY A 171 6.80 16.74 -13.09
CA GLY A 171 6.64 15.73 -14.12
C GLY A 171 5.18 15.28 -14.30
N ALA A 172 5.00 14.04 -14.73
CA ALA A 172 3.68 13.44 -14.93
C ALA A 172 3.74 11.90 -14.89
N VAL A 173 2.59 11.25 -14.68
CA VAL A 173 2.44 9.80 -14.59
C VAL A 173 1.11 9.34 -15.19
N TRP A 174 1.16 8.30 -16.02
CA TRP A 174 -0.01 7.63 -16.57
C TRP A 174 -0.51 6.58 -15.57
N MET A 175 -1.79 6.67 -15.22
CA MET A 175 -2.43 5.77 -14.26
C MET A 175 -3.82 5.34 -14.74
N VAL A 176 -4.30 4.24 -14.19
CA VAL A 176 -5.67 3.75 -14.38
C VAL A 176 -6.23 3.23 -13.06
N TYR A 177 -7.51 3.51 -12.82
CA TYR A 177 -8.22 3.17 -11.59
C TYR A 177 -9.53 2.44 -11.90
N GLU A 178 -9.90 1.53 -11.01
CA GLU A 178 -11.14 0.75 -11.06
C GLU A 178 -12.37 1.66 -11.22
N ASP A 179 -13.13 1.39 -12.28
CA ASP A 179 -14.38 2.10 -12.62
C ASP A 179 -14.25 3.63 -12.86
N GLN A 180 -13.04 4.16 -13.07
CA GLN A 180 -12.81 5.59 -13.30
C GLN A 180 -12.61 5.97 -14.77
N GLY A 181 -12.85 5.02 -15.68
CA GLY A 181 -12.70 5.20 -17.13
C GLY A 181 -11.33 4.82 -17.65
N GLU A 182 -10.96 5.42 -18.78
CA GLU A 182 -9.70 5.17 -19.47
C GLU A 182 -8.49 5.68 -18.66
N PRO A 183 -7.28 5.13 -18.92
CA PRO A 183 -6.05 5.68 -18.36
C PRO A 183 -5.93 7.19 -18.58
N PHE A 184 -5.41 7.88 -17.57
CA PHE A 184 -5.24 9.34 -17.61
C PHE A 184 -3.83 9.75 -17.16
N LEU A 185 -3.42 10.93 -17.61
CA LEU A 185 -2.15 11.55 -17.23
C LEU A 185 -2.37 12.46 -16.03
N MET A 186 -1.80 12.09 -14.89
CA MET A 186 -1.69 12.96 -13.72
C MET A 186 -0.41 13.79 -13.85
N GLN A 187 -0.53 15.10 -13.88
CA GLN A 187 0.59 16.03 -14.13
C GLN A 187 0.88 16.94 -12.94
N ALA A 188 2.00 17.64 -12.96
CA ALA A 188 2.39 18.57 -11.89
C ALA A 188 1.25 19.52 -11.47
N GLY A 189 0.94 19.50 -10.18
CA GLY A 189 -0.17 20.23 -9.58
C GLY A 189 -1.42 19.39 -9.32
N ASP A 190 -1.58 18.26 -10.00
CA ASP A 190 -2.73 17.36 -9.81
C ASP A 190 -2.59 16.55 -8.52
N CYS A 191 -3.72 16.04 -8.05
CA CYS A 191 -3.78 15.18 -6.87
C CYS A 191 -4.80 14.07 -7.07
N VAL A 192 -4.48 12.86 -6.63
CA VAL A 192 -5.44 11.77 -6.55
C VAL A 192 -5.68 11.36 -5.10
N LEU A 193 -6.95 11.14 -4.76
CA LEU A 193 -7.34 10.33 -3.60
C LEU A 193 -7.44 8.89 -4.09
N GLN A 194 -6.74 7.99 -3.41
CA GLN A 194 -6.87 6.55 -3.62
C GLN A 194 -7.67 6.00 -2.43
N PRO A 195 -8.99 5.83 -2.56
CA PRO A 195 -9.81 5.22 -1.53
C PRO A 195 -9.27 3.83 -1.12
N PRO A 196 -9.57 3.37 0.10
CA PRO A 196 -9.22 2.03 0.54
C PRO A 196 -9.62 0.98 -0.49
N GLU A 197 -8.71 0.05 -0.80
CA GLU A 197 -8.97 -1.10 -1.67
C GLU A 197 -9.38 -0.80 -3.13
N ILE A 198 -9.27 0.44 -3.62
CA ILE A 198 -9.45 0.72 -5.05
C ILE A 198 -8.34 0.05 -5.86
N ARG A 199 -8.71 -0.75 -6.87
CA ARG A 199 -7.71 -1.34 -7.77
C ARG A 199 -7.15 -0.27 -8.69
N HIS A 200 -5.84 -0.27 -8.86
CA HIS A 200 -5.15 0.67 -9.72
C HIS A 200 -3.85 0.12 -10.24
N ARG A 201 -3.28 0.83 -11.21
CA ARG A 201 -1.99 0.51 -11.81
C ARG A 201 -1.33 1.77 -12.37
N VAL A 202 -0.03 1.90 -12.13
CA VAL A 202 0.84 2.88 -12.80
C VAL A 202 1.33 2.27 -14.12
N LEU A 203 1.10 2.96 -15.22
CA LEU A 203 1.42 2.45 -16.56
C LEU A 203 2.79 2.93 -17.04
N GLU A 204 3.01 4.24 -16.93
CA GLU A 204 4.20 4.90 -17.46
C GLU A 204 4.47 6.19 -16.67
N THR A 205 5.75 6.53 -16.51
CA THR A 205 6.18 7.73 -15.80
C THR A 205 6.97 8.64 -16.74
N VAL A 206 6.83 9.95 -16.59
CA VAL A 206 7.69 10.91 -17.30
C VAL A 206 8.98 11.12 -16.51
N ALA A 207 10.11 11.22 -17.20
CA ALA A 207 11.41 11.47 -16.58
C ALA A 207 11.38 12.70 -15.66
N GLY A 208 11.96 12.56 -14.46
CA GLY A 208 11.95 13.60 -13.44
C GLY A 208 10.64 13.74 -12.68
N LEU A 209 9.76 12.74 -12.72
CA LEU A 209 8.55 12.69 -11.88
C LEU A 209 8.93 12.80 -10.41
N GLU A 210 8.26 13.71 -9.70
CA GLU A 210 8.30 13.84 -8.25
C GLU A 210 6.86 13.86 -7.73
N VAL A 211 6.53 12.99 -6.78
CA VAL A 211 5.21 12.93 -6.13
C VAL A 211 5.34 12.99 -4.62
N ILE A 212 4.32 13.54 -3.97
CA ILE A 212 4.16 13.52 -2.52
C ILE A 212 3.05 12.54 -2.19
N GLU A 213 3.39 11.47 -1.50
CA GLU A 213 2.43 10.48 -1.01
C GLU A 213 2.20 10.70 0.48
N ILE A 214 0.93 10.75 0.87
CA ILE A 214 0.51 10.76 2.28
C ILE A 214 -0.42 9.57 2.50
N GLY A 215 -0.14 8.74 3.51
CA GLY A 215 -0.91 7.54 3.80
C GLY A 215 -1.11 7.27 5.28
N CYS A 216 -2.17 6.54 5.62
CA CYS A 216 -2.49 6.08 6.97
C CYS A 216 -3.16 4.69 6.91
N PRO A 217 -2.68 3.67 7.66
CA PRO A 217 -1.48 3.67 8.49
C PRO A 217 -0.18 3.74 7.66
N ALA A 218 0.94 4.04 8.32
CA ALA A 218 2.24 4.17 7.64
C ALA A 218 2.77 2.84 7.11
N LEU A 219 2.39 1.73 7.76
CA LEU A 219 2.64 0.36 7.32
C LEU A 219 1.30 -0.27 7.01
N HIS A 220 1.13 -0.72 5.78
CA HIS A 220 -0.09 -1.34 5.30
C HIS A 220 0.22 -2.40 4.24
N PRO A 221 -0.61 -3.45 4.13
CA PRO A 221 -0.43 -4.45 3.10
C PRO A 221 -0.91 -3.94 1.74
N THR A 222 -0.23 -4.40 0.70
CA THR A 222 -0.58 -4.19 -0.71
C THR A 222 -0.82 -5.55 -1.34
N PHE A 223 -1.96 -5.71 -2.00
CA PHE A 223 -2.39 -6.97 -2.60
C PHE A 223 -2.39 -6.85 -4.11
N ALA A 224 -1.79 -7.84 -4.77
CA ALA A 224 -1.97 -8.02 -6.20
C ALA A 224 -3.37 -8.56 -6.49
N ASP A 225 -3.98 -8.08 -7.55
CA ASP A 225 -5.22 -8.62 -8.12
C ASP A 225 -4.86 -9.19 -9.50
N HIS A 226 -4.68 -10.51 -9.57
CA HIS A 226 -4.28 -11.20 -10.81
C HIS A 226 -5.45 -11.43 -11.76
N ASP A 227 -6.68 -11.33 -11.27
CA ASP A 227 -7.89 -11.63 -12.02
C ASP A 227 -8.49 -10.37 -12.66
N MET A 228 -8.36 -9.21 -12.00
CA MET A 228 -8.88 -7.96 -12.51
C MET A 228 -8.03 -7.37 -13.65
N ALA A 229 -8.69 -7.02 -14.75
CA ALA A 229 -8.13 -6.18 -15.79
C ALA A 229 -8.55 -4.71 -15.60
N LEU A 230 -7.63 -3.78 -15.91
CA LEU A 230 -7.90 -2.35 -15.96
C LEU A 230 -7.59 -1.79 -17.37
N PRO A 231 -8.41 -0.88 -17.91
CA PRO A 231 -9.67 -0.37 -17.33
C PRO A 231 -10.76 -1.45 -17.27
N THR A 232 -11.74 -1.28 -16.38
CA THR A 232 -12.82 -2.26 -16.17
C THR A 232 -13.91 -2.22 -17.26
N GLY A 233 -13.88 -1.23 -18.15
CA GLY A 233 -14.95 -0.95 -19.12
C GLY A 233 -16.23 -0.39 -18.50
N ARG A 234 -16.30 -0.28 -17.17
CA ARG A 234 -17.38 0.36 -16.42
C ARG A 234 -16.94 1.76 -15.99
N LEU A 235 -17.87 2.71 -16.00
CA LEU A 235 -17.67 4.04 -15.45
C LEU A 235 -18.62 4.25 -14.27
N ALA A 236 -18.07 4.32 -13.05
CA ALA A 236 -18.80 4.55 -11.81
C ALA A 236 -18.04 5.53 -10.89
N PRO A 237 -17.93 6.82 -11.28
CA PRO A 237 -17.11 7.81 -10.57
C PRO A 237 -17.58 8.08 -9.14
N ASP A 238 -18.87 7.89 -8.86
CA ASP A 238 -19.45 8.11 -7.52
C ASP A 238 -19.35 6.89 -6.60
N ARG A 239 -18.77 5.77 -7.08
CA ARG A 239 -18.60 4.55 -6.28
C ARG A 239 -17.80 4.87 -5.01
N LYS A 240 -18.29 4.33 -3.90
CA LYS A 240 -17.64 4.44 -2.60
C LYS A 240 -16.85 3.17 -2.30
N PHE A 241 -15.65 3.34 -1.76
CA PHE A 241 -14.81 2.29 -1.21
C PHE A 241 -14.56 2.64 0.25
N ASP A 242 -15.07 1.79 1.14
CA ASP A 242 -15.07 2.05 2.59
C ASP A 242 -15.53 3.50 2.94
N GLY A 243 -16.63 3.92 2.32
CA GLY A 243 -17.23 5.25 2.53
C GLY A 243 -16.55 6.42 1.81
N GLN A 244 -15.40 6.21 1.16
CA GLN A 244 -14.63 7.23 0.43
C GLN A 244 -14.82 7.15 -1.09
N GLN A 245 -14.78 8.28 -1.79
CA GLN A 245 -14.86 8.34 -3.25
C GLN A 245 -13.50 8.64 -3.86
N PHE A 246 -13.23 8.12 -5.05
CA PHE A 246 -12.04 8.49 -5.81
C PHE A 246 -12.09 9.99 -6.15
N VAL A 247 -10.93 10.63 -6.17
CA VAL A 247 -10.78 12.02 -6.62
C VAL A 247 -9.60 12.07 -7.57
N TRP A 248 -9.81 12.68 -8.73
CA TRP A 248 -8.74 13.22 -9.56
C TRP A 248 -8.92 14.74 -9.63
N HIS A 249 -8.14 15.45 -8.81
CA HIS A 249 -8.07 16.90 -8.84
C HIS A 249 -7.13 17.33 -9.95
N ARG A 250 -7.65 18.10 -10.90
CA ARG A 250 -6.90 18.69 -12.00
C ARG A 250 -6.55 20.14 -11.71
N ALA A 251 -5.26 20.42 -11.62
CA ALA A 251 -4.73 21.74 -11.30
C ALA A 251 -5.20 22.82 -12.28
N SER A 252 -5.26 22.47 -13.56
CA SER A 252 -5.63 23.36 -14.67
C SER A 252 -7.10 23.79 -14.64
N GLU A 253 -7.96 23.01 -14.00
CA GLU A 253 -9.41 23.27 -13.89
C GLU A 253 -9.78 23.86 -12.53
N ALA A 254 -8.83 23.98 -11.62
CA ALA A 254 -9.07 24.41 -10.26
C ALA A 254 -9.24 25.93 -10.17
N HIS A 255 -10.19 26.36 -9.33
CA HIS A 255 -10.41 27.77 -9.03
C HIS A 255 -9.76 28.16 -7.70
N TRP A 256 -9.04 29.27 -7.72
CA TRP A 256 -8.56 29.93 -6.51
C TRP A 256 -9.70 30.72 -5.86
N ARG A 257 -9.83 30.59 -4.55
CA ARG A 257 -10.80 31.33 -3.74
C ARG A 257 -10.09 31.96 -2.55
N PRO A 258 -10.60 33.08 -2.01
CA PRO A 258 -10.08 33.63 -0.76
C PRO A 258 -10.01 32.55 0.32
N TRP A 259 -8.86 32.45 0.98
CA TRP A 259 -8.68 31.52 2.09
C TRP A 259 -9.09 32.15 3.41
N ARG A 260 -9.06 31.37 4.49
CA ARG A 260 -9.50 31.81 5.84
C ARG A 260 -8.71 33.00 6.41
N GLN A 261 -7.56 33.33 5.84
CA GLN A 261 -6.74 34.48 6.22
C GLN A 261 -6.62 35.43 5.03
N SER A 262 -6.78 36.72 5.31
CA SER A 262 -6.62 37.78 4.30
C SER A 262 -5.22 37.72 3.66
N GLY A 263 -5.14 37.99 2.36
CA GLY A 263 -3.90 37.92 1.59
C GLY A 263 -3.49 36.51 1.14
N LEU A 264 -4.30 35.49 1.44
CA LEU A 264 -4.11 34.13 0.99
C LEU A 264 -5.31 33.65 0.17
N GLU A 265 -5.02 32.87 -0.86
CA GLU A 265 -6.01 32.13 -1.64
C GLU A 265 -5.72 30.64 -1.55
N ALA A 266 -6.77 29.83 -1.68
CA ALA A 266 -6.66 28.39 -1.75
C ALA A 266 -7.42 27.84 -2.95
N ARG A 267 -6.88 26.77 -3.52
CA ARG A 267 -7.66 25.84 -4.34
C ARG A 267 -7.91 24.57 -3.53
N ASP A 268 -9.16 24.18 -3.45
CA ASP A 268 -9.58 22.98 -2.73
C ASP A 268 -9.37 21.74 -3.60
N ILE A 269 -8.82 20.67 -3.04
CA ILE A 269 -8.58 19.42 -3.77
C ILE A 269 -9.85 18.56 -3.78
N GLY A 270 -10.81 18.79 -2.87
CA GLY A 270 -12.05 18.03 -2.78
C GLY A 270 -11.99 16.82 -1.83
N ILE A 271 -10.84 16.55 -1.21
CA ILE A 271 -10.62 15.41 -0.30
C ILE A 271 -11.61 15.38 0.87
N ALA A 272 -11.92 16.54 1.46
CA ALA A 272 -12.87 16.63 2.57
C ALA A 272 -14.27 16.16 2.18
N LYS A 273 -14.74 16.52 0.97
CA LYS A 273 -16.03 16.06 0.47
C LYS A 273 -16.00 14.57 0.18
N ALA A 274 -14.97 14.09 -0.52
CA ALA A 274 -14.85 12.70 -0.95
C ALA A 274 -14.69 11.71 0.20
N THR A 275 -14.20 12.18 1.35
CA THR A 275 -13.97 11.36 2.56
C THR A 275 -14.96 11.64 3.69
N ASN A 276 -16.04 12.39 3.44
CA ASN A 276 -17.01 12.83 4.45
C ASN A 276 -16.35 13.50 5.68
N GLY A 277 -15.31 14.30 5.45
CA GLY A 277 -14.59 15.05 6.48
C GLY A 277 -13.47 14.29 7.20
N LEU A 278 -13.15 13.05 6.79
CA LEU A 278 -12.04 12.28 7.38
C LEU A 278 -10.70 13.02 7.27
N ALA A 279 -10.42 13.59 6.10
CA ALA A 279 -9.19 14.31 5.78
C ALA A 279 -9.48 15.48 4.84
N GLY A 280 -8.57 16.46 4.78
CA GLY A 280 -8.66 17.58 3.86
C GLY A 280 -7.29 17.89 3.25
N ALA A 281 -7.28 18.37 2.02
CA ALA A 281 -6.07 18.82 1.35
C ALA A 281 -6.39 20.04 0.47
N GLN A 282 -5.52 21.03 0.51
CA GLN A 282 -5.66 22.28 -0.24
C GLN A 282 -4.27 22.75 -0.68
N VAL A 283 -4.21 23.47 -1.80
CA VAL A 283 -3.03 24.24 -2.13
C VAL A 283 -3.32 25.71 -1.82
N ILE A 284 -2.42 26.33 -1.08
CA ILE A 284 -2.51 27.72 -0.63
C ILE A 284 -1.39 28.55 -1.25
N ARG A 285 -1.69 29.80 -1.60
CA ARG A 285 -0.72 30.78 -2.11
C ARG A 285 -1.01 32.17 -1.56
N SER A 286 0.02 33.00 -1.54
CA SER A 286 -0.13 34.44 -1.31
C SER A 286 -0.79 35.10 -2.51
N SER A 287 -1.77 35.98 -2.26
CA SER A 287 -2.33 36.89 -3.27
C SER A 287 -1.56 38.22 -3.33
N GLN A 288 -0.50 38.35 -2.53
CA GLN A 288 0.40 39.50 -2.41
C GLN A 288 1.86 39.03 -2.53
N GLU A 289 2.83 39.93 -2.42
CA GLU A 289 4.27 39.59 -2.46
C GLU A 289 4.67 38.60 -1.35
N SER A 290 4.09 38.75 -0.15
CA SER A 290 4.28 37.80 0.95
C SER A 290 3.04 37.73 1.84
N ALA A 291 2.88 36.61 2.53
CA ALA A 291 1.81 36.42 3.51
C ALA A 291 2.30 35.52 4.65
N SER A 292 1.73 35.69 5.85
CA SER A 292 1.97 34.81 6.98
C SER A 292 0.77 33.90 7.20
N ILE A 293 1.03 32.61 7.34
CA ILE A 293 0.03 31.64 7.78
C ILE A 293 0.09 31.55 9.31
N ARG A 294 -1.05 31.67 9.98
CA ARG A 294 -1.16 31.53 11.44
C ARG A 294 -2.38 30.70 11.80
N GLY A 295 -2.32 30.00 12.92
CA GLY A 295 -3.48 29.33 13.50
C GLY A 295 -3.08 28.08 14.27
N PRO A 296 -3.98 27.60 15.15
CA PRO A 296 -3.72 26.38 15.89
C PRO A 296 -3.74 25.17 14.94
N TYR A 297 -2.90 24.20 15.25
CA TYR A 297 -3.03 22.84 14.77
C TYR A 297 -4.43 22.30 15.13
N ARG A 298 -5.15 21.76 14.14
CA ARG A 298 -6.47 21.15 14.34
C ARG A 298 -6.51 19.79 13.67
N GLY A 299 -6.79 18.75 14.45
CA GLY A 299 -6.91 17.38 13.97
C GLY A 299 -5.82 16.46 14.49
N GLU A 300 -5.75 15.25 13.93
CA GLU A 300 -4.72 14.26 14.26
C GLU A 300 -3.47 14.36 13.37
N PHE A 301 -3.59 15.03 12.21
CA PHE A 301 -2.52 15.25 11.26
C PHE A 301 -2.63 16.61 10.55
N GLN A 302 -1.51 17.31 10.43
CA GLN A 302 -1.37 18.49 9.57
C GLN A 302 0.05 18.51 9.03
N MET A 303 0.21 18.80 7.74
CA MET A 303 1.50 18.96 7.11
C MET A 303 1.41 20.05 6.04
N LEU A 304 2.48 20.84 5.93
CA LEU A 304 2.72 21.78 4.85
C LEU A 304 3.89 21.25 4.02
N PHE A 305 3.69 21.13 2.72
CA PHE A 305 4.76 20.90 1.76
C PHE A 305 4.92 22.16 0.90
N LEU A 306 6.12 22.71 0.85
CA LEU A 306 6.38 23.94 0.13
C LEU A 306 6.58 23.63 -1.36
N LEU A 307 5.59 23.98 -2.18
CA LEU A 307 5.63 23.72 -3.63
C LEU A 307 6.50 24.73 -4.38
N HIS A 308 6.53 25.99 -3.96
CA HIS A 308 7.25 27.07 -4.63
C HIS A 308 7.59 28.19 -3.66
N GLY A 309 8.67 28.93 -3.94
CA GLY A 309 9.12 30.07 -3.15
C GLY A 309 9.84 29.65 -1.87
N THR A 310 9.76 30.51 -0.86
CA THR A 310 10.39 30.30 0.45
C THR A 310 9.40 30.60 1.57
N VAL A 311 9.61 29.98 2.73
CA VAL A 311 8.86 30.29 3.96
C VAL A 311 9.82 30.38 5.13
N GLN A 312 9.57 31.31 6.05
CA GLN A 312 10.31 31.40 7.31
C GLN A 312 9.52 30.69 8.43
N PHE A 313 10.17 29.77 9.15
CA PHE A 313 9.60 29.09 10.31
C PHE A 313 10.66 28.93 11.40
N GLY A 314 10.34 29.31 12.64
CA GLY A 314 11.29 29.20 13.77
C GLY A 314 12.59 29.99 13.61
N GLY A 315 12.61 31.00 12.74
CA GLY A 315 13.81 31.77 12.38
C GLY A 315 14.60 31.21 11.19
N GLU A 316 14.30 30.00 10.72
CA GLU A 316 14.93 29.39 9.55
C GLU A 316 14.15 29.65 8.26
N TRP A 317 14.88 29.78 7.14
CA TRP A 317 14.30 29.83 5.80
C TRP A 317 14.24 28.45 5.19
N LEU A 318 13.07 28.07 4.69
CA LEU A 318 12.81 26.83 3.98
C LEU A 318 12.54 27.13 2.51
N GLU A 319 13.04 26.29 1.62
CA GLU A 319 12.85 26.41 0.17
C GLU A 319 11.88 25.36 -0.37
N ALA A 320 11.45 25.55 -1.62
CA ALA A 320 10.59 24.62 -2.34
C ALA A 320 11.12 23.17 -2.28
N GLY A 321 10.22 22.22 -2.03
CA GLY A 321 10.55 20.84 -1.72
C GLY A 321 10.75 20.57 -0.22
N SER A 322 10.73 21.58 0.65
CA SER A 322 10.75 21.37 2.10
C SER A 322 9.36 21.04 2.67
N ALA A 323 9.30 20.37 3.81
CA ALA A 323 8.08 20.02 4.51
C ALA A 323 8.13 20.35 6.00
N LEU A 324 6.97 20.66 6.56
CA LEU A 324 6.71 20.91 7.97
C LEU A 324 5.48 20.11 8.40
N ALA A 325 5.58 19.26 9.41
CA ALA A 325 4.45 18.55 10.01
C ALA A 325 4.42 18.76 11.53
#